data_AF-A3CTY9-F1
#
_entry.id   AF-A3CTY9-F1
#
_cell.length_a   1.000
_cell.length_b   1.000
_cell.length_c   1.000
_cell.angle_alpha   90.00
_cell.angle_beta   90.00
_cell.angle_gamma   90.00
#
_symmetry.space_group_name_H-M   'P 1'
#
loop_
_entity.id
_entity.type
_entity.pdbx_description
1 polymer ?
#
loop_
_entity_poly.entity_id
_entity_poly.type
_entity_poly.pdbx_seq_one_letter_code
_entity_poly.pdbx_strand_id
1 'polypeptide(L)'
;MLHTRELIQKIWDAQGYGNLAVWGDGTTAVIAPGENPERSGEAPLAIFKPIPLVAGFPMLDFATHDTALLEHIEGTIREAGGEIERED
;
A
#
# COMPACT_ATOMS: atom_id res chain seq x y z
N MET A 1 7.36 4.75 -10.65
CA MET A 1 7.48 5.47 -9.37
C MET A 1 6.19 5.26 -8.61
N LEU A 2 6.25 5.00 -7.30
CA LEU A 2 5.05 4.83 -6.48
C LEU A 2 4.52 6.20 -6.01
N HIS A 3 3.20 6.32 -5.90
CA HIS A 3 2.54 7.53 -5.38
C HIS A 3 1.74 7.19 -4.13
N THR A 4 1.94 7.95 -3.04
CA THR A 4 1.35 7.64 -1.73
C THR A 4 -0.18 7.57 -1.78
N ARG A 5 -0.83 8.57 -2.39
CA ARG A 5 -2.30 8.65 -2.44
C ARG A 5 -2.91 7.56 -3.33
N GLU A 6 -2.28 7.26 -4.47
CA GLU A 6 -2.69 6.15 -5.32
C GLU A 6 -2.57 4.81 -4.59
N LEU A 7 -1.51 4.64 -3.79
CA LEU A 7 -1.32 3.41 -3.02
C LEU A 7 -2.36 3.27 -1.92
N ILE A 8 -2.71 4.37 -1.22
CA ILE A 8 -3.83 4.37 -0.25
C ILE A 8 -5.16 4.01 -0.94
N GLN A 9 -5.42 4.54 -2.14
CA GLN A 9 -6.61 4.16 -2.90
C GLN A 9 -6.62 2.66 -3.24
N LYS A 10 -5.48 2.09 -3.67
CA LYS A 10 -5.39 0.64 -3.93
C LYS A 10 -5.56 -0.19 -2.65
N ILE A 11 -5.07 0.29 -1.50
CA ILE A 11 -5.28 -0.37 -0.20
C ILE A 11 -6.76 -0.32 0.16
N TRP A 12 -7.43 0.81 -0.04
CA TRP A 12 -8.87 0.99 0.13
C TRP A 12 -9.66 0.00 -0.74
N ASP A 13 -9.34 -0.09 -2.03
CA ASP A 13 -10.03 -0.99 -2.97
C ASP A 13 -9.79 -2.47 -2.63
N ALA A 14 -8.66 -2.82 -2.02
CA ALA A 14 -8.35 -4.18 -1.58
C ALA A 14 -9.12 -4.59 -0.31
N GLN A 15 -9.77 -3.64 0.39
CA GLN A 15 -10.50 -3.93 1.62
C GLN A 15 -11.62 -4.95 1.38
N GLY A 16 -11.58 -6.05 2.15
CA GLY A 16 -12.53 -7.16 2.02
C GLY A 16 -12.16 -8.19 0.95
N TYR A 17 -11.09 -7.97 0.17
CA TYR A 17 -10.63 -8.88 -0.88
C TYR A 17 -9.26 -9.50 -0.60
N GLY A 18 -8.42 -8.87 0.22
CA GLY A 18 -7.11 -9.42 0.58
C GLY A 18 -6.14 -8.38 1.14
N ASN A 19 -4.85 -8.72 1.11
CA ASN A 19 -3.76 -7.77 1.37
C ASN A 19 -3.23 -7.22 0.05
N LEU A 20 -2.66 -6.01 0.06
CA LEU A 20 -2.04 -5.41 -1.12
C LEU A 20 -0.53 -5.62 -1.07
N ALA A 21 -0.01 -6.47 -1.96
CA ALA A 21 1.43 -6.59 -2.21
C ALA A 21 1.89 -5.50 -3.19
N VAL A 22 3.05 -4.91 -2.92
CA VAL A 22 3.64 -3.80 -3.69
C VAL A 22 5.09 -4.14 -4.05
N TRP A 23 5.46 -4.03 -5.32
CA TRP A 23 6.82 -4.26 -5.83
C TRP A 23 7.52 -2.96 -6.20
N GLY A 24 8.85 -3.00 -6.30
CA GLY A 24 9.68 -1.82 -6.58
C GLY A 24 9.49 -1.22 -7.97
N ASP A 25 8.98 -2.00 -8.92
CA ASP A 25 8.61 -1.50 -10.26
C ASP A 25 7.28 -0.71 -10.25
N GLY A 26 6.61 -0.59 -9.10
CA GLY A 26 5.32 0.05 -8.94
C GLY A 26 4.13 -0.90 -9.13
N THR A 27 4.37 -2.17 -9.45
CA THR A 27 3.30 -3.15 -9.58
C THR A 27 2.66 -3.42 -8.23
N THR A 28 1.34 -3.62 -8.24
CA THR A 28 0.56 -4.00 -7.06
C THR A 28 -0.35 -5.19 -7.37
N ALA A 29 -0.59 -6.05 -6.39
CA ALA A 29 -1.54 -7.17 -6.51
C ALA A 29 -2.27 -7.40 -5.19
N VAL A 30 -3.55 -7.77 -5.26
CA VAL A 30 -4.30 -8.27 -4.11
C VAL A 30 -3.99 -9.74 -3.93
N ILE A 31 -3.58 -10.12 -2.71
CA ILE A 31 -3.19 -11.49 -2.35
C ILE A 31 -3.98 -11.98 -1.15
N ALA A 32 -4.07 -13.30 -0.98
CA ALA A 32 -4.73 -13.88 0.18
C ALA A 32 -3.91 -13.63 1.46
N PRO A 33 -4.56 -13.56 2.64
CA PRO A 33 -3.85 -13.41 3.90
C PRO A 33 -2.84 -14.54 4.14
N GLY A 34 -1.57 -14.18 4.41
CA GLY A 34 -0.50 -15.14 4.68
C GLY A 34 0.27 -15.61 3.44
N GLU A 35 -0.13 -15.18 2.23
CA GLU A 35 0.66 -15.41 1.03
C GLU A 35 1.90 -14.50 0.99
N ASN A 36 2.98 -15.04 0.44
CA ASN A 36 4.20 -14.32 0.11
C ASN A 36 4.46 -14.53 -1.39
N PRO A 37 3.82 -13.73 -2.27
CA PRO A 37 3.98 -13.89 -3.70
C PRO A 37 5.39 -13.51 -4.14
N GLU A 38 5.89 -14.12 -5.22
CA GLU A 38 7.09 -13.66 -5.91
C GLU A 38 6.71 -13.20 -7.32
N ARG A 39 7.38 -12.14 -7.79
CA ARG A 39 7.21 -11.62 -9.15
C ARG A 39 8.59 -11.48 -9.79
N SER A 40 8.82 -12.19 -10.89
CA SER A 40 10.13 -12.21 -11.55
C SER A 40 11.30 -12.63 -10.63
N GLY A 41 11.02 -13.43 -9.60
CA GLY A 41 12.00 -13.84 -8.58
C GLY A 41 12.23 -12.81 -7.47
N GLU A 42 11.48 -11.70 -7.46
CA GLU A 42 11.55 -10.67 -6.43
C GLU A 42 10.34 -10.72 -5.50
N ALA A 43 10.61 -10.60 -4.20
CA ALA A 43 9.59 -10.42 -3.18
C ALA A 43 9.00 -8.99 -3.25
N PRO A 44 7.77 -8.78 -2.77
CA PRO A 44 7.21 -7.45 -2.61
C PRO A 44 8.07 -6.62 -1.66
N LEU A 45 8.16 -5.31 -1.91
CA LEU A 45 8.69 -4.35 -0.94
C LEU A 45 7.86 -4.33 0.33
N ALA A 46 6.53 -4.39 0.17
CA ALA A 46 5.59 -4.34 1.28
C ALA A 46 4.31 -5.13 0.97
N ILE A 47 3.69 -5.63 2.04
CA ILE A 47 2.35 -6.21 2.01
C ILE A 47 1.49 -5.44 3.02
N PHE A 48 0.60 -4.59 2.51
CA PHE A 48 -0.29 -3.79 3.33
C PHE A 48 -1.57 -4.54 3.65
N LYS A 49 -2.03 -4.45 4.90
CA LYS A 49 -3.28 -5.02 5.38
C LYS A 49 -4.35 -3.92 5.37
N PRO A 50 -5.36 -3.96 4.49
CA PRO A 50 -6.34 -2.88 4.38
C PRO A 50 -7.12 -2.61 5.66
N ILE A 51 -7.67 -3.65 6.30
CA ILE A 51 -8.55 -3.50 7.46
C ILE A 51 -7.92 -2.63 8.57
N PRO A 52 -6.70 -2.89 9.06
CA PRO A 52 -6.11 -2.05 10.10
C PRO A 52 -5.68 -0.64 9.61
N LEU A 53 -5.54 -0.44 8.30
CA LEU A 53 -5.02 0.83 7.75
C LEU A 53 -6.12 1.79 7.35
N VAL A 54 -7.18 1.32 6.70
CA VAL A 54 -8.16 2.21 6.04
C VAL A 54 -9.61 2.01 6.49
N ALA A 55 -9.95 0.90 7.15
CA ALA A 55 -11.34 0.62 7.55
C ALA A 55 -11.89 1.57 8.63
N GLY A 56 -11.01 2.28 9.34
CA GLY A 56 -11.39 3.27 10.34
C GLY A 56 -11.85 4.61 9.76
N PHE A 57 -11.57 4.88 8.49
CA PHE A 57 -11.94 6.15 7.86
C PHE A 57 -13.34 6.08 7.25
N PRO A 58 -14.15 7.15 7.36
CA PRO A 58 -15.52 7.15 6.85
C PRO A 58 -15.60 7.26 5.32
N MET A 59 -14.58 7.84 4.67
CA MET A 59 -14.48 7.95 3.21
C MET A 59 -13.01 7.92 2.79
N LEU A 60 -12.76 7.54 1.53
CA LEU A 60 -11.43 7.53 0.93
C LEU A 60 -10.70 8.87 1.10
N ASP A 61 -11.42 9.99 0.96
CA ASP A 61 -10.84 11.33 1.05
C ASP A 61 -10.21 11.64 2.42
N PHE A 62 -10.76 11.06 3.51
CA PHE A 62 -10.14 11.17 4.82
C PHE A 62 -8.86 10.34 4.91
N ALA A 63 -8.82 9.16 4.30
CA ALA A 63 -7.63 8.32 4.29
C ALA A 63 -6.50 8.93 3.45
N THR A 64 -6.81 9.51 2.27
CA THR A 64 -5.80 10.11 1.38
C THR A 64 -5.22 11.43 1.91
N HIS A 65 -5.84 12.03 2.93
CA HIS A 65 -5.37 13.26 3.59
C HIS A 65 -4.89 13.04 5.03
N ASP A 66 -4.94 11.80 5.55
CA ASP A 66 -4.46 11.51 6.89
C ASP A 66 -2.93 11.47 6.93
N THR A 67 -2.33 12.44 7.63
CA THR A 67 -0.86 12.58 7.70
C THR A 67 -0.17 11.34 8.23
N ALA A 68 -0.74 10.69 9.26
CA ALA A 68 -0.13 9.52 9.88
C ALA A 68 -0.15 8.31 8.93
N LEU A 69 -1.25 8.09 8.21
CA LEU A 69 -1.34 7.05 7.20
C LEU A 69 -0.38 7.32 6.04
N LEU A 70 -0.33 8.55 5.53
CA LEU A 70 0.59 8.94 4.46
C LEU A 70 2.05 8.67 4.86
N GLU A 71 2.46 9.11 6.04
CA GLU A 71 3.82 8.88 6.57
C GLU A 71 4.11 7.40 6.80
N HIS A 72 3.14 6.64 7.30
CA HIS A 72 3.29 5.20 7.52
C HIS A 72 3.53 4.44 6.20
N ILE A 73 2.72 4.71 5.16
CA ILE A 73 2.86 4.07 3.85
C ILE A 73 4.21 4.43 3.21
N GLU A 74 4.58 5.71 3.26
CA GLU A 74 5.85 6.18 2.71
C GLU A 74 7.07 5.60 3.44
N GLY A 75 7.05 5.62 4.78
CA GLY A 75 8.12 5.04 5.59
C GLY A 75 8.30 3.56 5.31
N THR A 76 7.20 2.80 5.25
CA THR A 76 7.22 1.37 4.96
C THR A 76 7.90 1.08 3.60
N ILE A 77 7.58 1.84 2.56
CA ILE A 77 8.18 1.64 1.23
C ILE A 77 9.66 2.07 1.21
N ARG A 78 10.00 3.22 1.80
CA ARG A 78 11.38 3.73 1.82
C ARG A 78 12.30 2.84 2.64
N GLU A 79 11.85 2.32 3.77
CA GLU A 79 12.60 1.38 4.61
C GLU A 79 12.87 0.05 3.88
N ALA A 80 11.96 -0.37 2.99
CA ALA A 80 12.16 -1.52 2.11
C ALA A 80 13.07 -1.25 0.90
N GLY A 81 13.60 -0.03 0.76
CA GLY A 81 14.47 0.38 -0.36
C GLY A 81 13.71 0.83 -1.60
N GLY A 82 12.40 1.07 -1.51
CA GLY A 82 11.59 1.60 -2.60
C GLY A 82 11.57 3.13 -2.68
N GLU A 83 11.22 3.64 -3.85
CA GLU A 83 11.01 5.07 -4.11
C GLU A 83 9.51 5.39 -4.16
N ILE A 84 9.08 6.40 -3.40
CA ILE A 84 7.69 6.83 -3.30
C ILE A 84 7.59 8.33 -3.09
N GLU A 85 6.67 8.95 -3.83
CA GLU A 85 6.38 10.38 -3.77
C GLU A 85 4.96 10.65 -3.28
N ARG A 86 4.82 11.76 -2.57
CA ARG A 86 3.53 12.38 -2.29
C ARG A 86 3.32 13.43 -3.36
N GLU A 87 2.34 13.23 -4.23
CA GLU A 87 1.90 14.31 -5.12
C GLU A 87 1.40 15.47 -4.26
N ASP A 88 1.62 16.72 -4.71
CA ASP A 88 1.14 17.91 -4.00
C ASP A 88 -0.40 17.97 -4.03
#